data_AF-A0A925YTY5-F1
#
_entry.id   AF-A0A925YTY5-F1
#
_cell.length_a   1.000
_cell.length_b   1.000
_cell.length_c   1.000
_cell.angle_alpha   90.00
_cell.angle_beta   90.00
_cell.angle_gamma   90.00
#
_symmetry.space_group_name_H-M   'P 1'
#
loop_
_entity.id
_entity.type
_entity.pdbx_description
1 polymer ?
#
loop_
_entity_poly.entity_id
_entity_poly.type
_entity_poly.pdbx_seq_one_letter_code
_entity_poly.pdbx_strand_id
1 'polypeptide(L)'
;MSVFKQPLWPRFLPTAWVVSCATLGPVGRIRKAPGTWGSVAGLLYFTTLFAGRVGDVGLILFSVAGAYFSVAICGEAEFRLGERDPGKVVLDEFVAMPLCFIGWTQ
;
A
#
# COMPACT_ATOMS: atom_id res chain seq x y z
N MET A 1 -14.69 13.99 17.59
CA MET A 1 -13.90 13.65 16.39
C MET A 1 -14.32 12.26 15.98
N SER A 2 -14.98 12.11 14.82
CA SER A 2 -15.37 10.80 14.30
C SER A 2 -14.10 9.97 14.12
N VAL A 3 -13.89 8.98 14.98
CA VAL A 3 -12.78 8.02 14.85
C VAL A 3 -13.12 7.20 13.62
N PHE A 4 -12.54 7.54 12.47
CA PHE A 4 -12.54 6.66 11.31
C PHE A 4 -11.94 5.33 11.78
N LYS A 5 -12.79 4.34 12.02
CA LYS A 5 -12.36 2.98 12.33
C LYS A 5 -11.87 2.36 11.04
N GLN A 6 -10.64 1.86 11.02
CA GLN A 6 -10.16 1.08 9.88
C GLN A 6 -11.12 -0.09 9.58
N PRO A 7 -11.23 -0.51 8.32
CA PRO A 7 -12.07 -1.65 7.95
C PRO A 7 -11.72 -2.88 8.77
N LEU A 8 -12.74 -3.58 9.29
CA LEU A 8 -12.55 -4.74 10.19
C LEU A 8 -12.45 -6.08 9.44
N TRP A 9 -12.67 -6.10 8.13
CA TRP A 9 -12.62 -7.32 7.35
C TRP A 9 -11.26 -8.02 7.40
N PRO A 10 -10.07 -7.36 7.46
CA PRO A 10 -8.79 -8.07 7.49
C PRO A 10 -8.60 -9.00 8.70
N ARG A 11 -9.44 -8.87 9.73
CA ARG A 11 -9.44 -9.73 10.92
C ARG A 11 -9.67 -11.21 10.61
N PHE A 12 -10.35 -11.54 9.51
CA PHE A 12 -10.50 -12.94 9.11
C PHE A 12 -9.22 -13.53 8.50
N LEU A 13 -8.28 -12.68 8.05
CA LEU A 13 -7.03 -13.14 7.46
C LEU A 13 -6.02 -13.57 8.54
N PRO A 14 -5.18 -14.58 8.29
CA PRO A 14 -4.09 -14.96 9.22
C PRO A 14 -3.05 -13.84 9.35
N THR A 15 -2.38 -13.78 10.50
CA THR A 15 -1.38 -12.71 10.80
C THR A 15 -0.23 -12.70 9.81
N ALA A 16 0.22 -13.87 9.37
CA ALA A 16 1.26 -13.96 8.35
C ALA A 16 0.85 -13.26 7.04
N TRP A 17 -0.42 -13.36 6.63
CA TRP A 17 -0.93 -12.72 5.41
C TRP A 17 -1.02 -11.22 5.57
N VAL A 18 -1.69 -10.75 6.64
CA VAL A 18 -1.83 -9.30 6.89
C VAL A 18 -0.47 -8.62 6.97
N VAL A 19 0.45 -9.16 7.78
CA VAL A 19 1.78 -8.57 7.95
C VAL A 19 2.59 -8.68 6.67
N SER A 20 2.56 -9.81 5.95
CA SER A 20 3.34 -9.93 4.71
C SER A 20 2.82 -9.01 3.60
N CYS A 21 1.50 -8.79 3.51
CA CYS A 21 0.93 -7.81 2.60
C CYS A 21 1.35 -6.39 3.00
N ALA A 22 1.22 -6.03 4.28
CA ALA A 22 1.58 -4.72 4.80
C ALA A 22 3.07 -4.39 4.60
N THR A 23 3.96 -5.39 4.71
CA THR A 23 5.40 -5.20 4.52
C THR A 23 5.88 -5.44 3.08
N LEU A 24 4.97 -5.77 2.15
CA LEU A 24 5.30 -6.27 0.80
C LEU A 24 6.37 -7.38 0.85
N GLY A 25 6.23 -8.30 1.80
CA GLY A 25 7.17 -9.37 2.07
C GLY A 25 8.55 -8.83 2.48
N PRO A 26 9.61 -9.04 1.68
CA PRO A 26 10.97 -8.62 2.02
C PRO A 26 11.22 -7.11 1.92
N VAL A 27 10.42 -6.35 1.17
CA VAL A 27 10.66 -4.92 0.89
C VAL A 27 10.65 -4.10 2.18
N GLY A 28 9.62 -4.27 3.02
CA GLY A 28 9.52 -3.62 4.32
C GLY A 28 10.55 -4.10 5.35
N ARG A 29 11.30 -5.17 5.06
CA ARG A 29 12.40 -5.67 5.93
C ARG A 29 13.77 -5.10 5.54
N ILE A 30 13.83 -4.26 4.51
CA ILE A 30 15.09 -3.62 4.11
C ILE A 30 15.50 -2.64 5.22
N ARG A 31 16.73 -2.79 5.71
CA ARG A 31 17.21 -2.16 6.94
C ARG A 31 17.28 -0.62 6.88
N LYS A 32 17.43 -0.03 5.69
CA LYS A 32 17.54 1.41 5.49
C LYS A 32 16.36 1.94 4.69
N ALA A 33 15.64 2.90 5.26
CA ALA A 33 14.52 3.61 4.64
C ALA A 33 13.52 2.65 3.94
N PRO A 34 12.90 1.70 4.67
CA PRO A 34 11.95 0.74 4.12
C PRO A 34 10.83 1.40 3.29
N GLY A 35 10.26 2.52 3.74
CA GLY A 35 9.25 3.28 2.97
C GLY A 35 9.76 3.74 1.60
N THR A 36 11.02 4.14 1.48
CA THR A 36 11.63 4.48 0.17
C THR A 36 11.65 3.26 -0.76
N TRP A 37 11.96 2.08 -0.24
CA TRP A 37 11.90 0.86 -1.04
C TRP A 37 10.47 0.47 -1.41
N GLY A 38 9.49 0.76 -0.54
CA GLY A 38 8.06 0.69 -0.85
C GLY A 38 7.70 1.55 -2.05
N SER A 39 8.09 2.83 -2.06
CA SER A 39 7.87 3.73 -3.19
C SER A 39 8.60 3.29 -4.47
N VAL A 40 9.84 2.79 -4.36
CA VAL A 40 10.58 2.25 -5.52
C VAL A 40 9.85 1.03 -6.11
N ALA A 41 9.35 0.13 -5.26
CA ALA A 41 8.54 -0.99 -5.70
C ALA A 41 7.22 -0.50 -6.34
N GLY A 42 6.57 0.52 -5.78
CA GLY A 42 5.37 1.12 -6.34
C GLY A 42 5.60 1.83 -7.68
N LEU A 43 6.77 2.43 -7.88
CA LEU A 43 7.17 2.99 -9.17
C LEU A 43 7.35 1.89 -10.22
N LEU A 44 8.01 0.79 -9.86
CA LEU A 44 8.14 -0.37 -10.75
C LEU A 44 6.76 -0.96 -11.09
N TYR A 45 5.87 -1.05 -10.09
CA TYR A 45 4.49 -1.48 -10.27
C TYR A 45 3.70 -0.58 -11.24
N PHE A 46 3.78 0.74 -11.08
CA PHE A 46 3.18 1.69 -12.01
C PHE A 46 3.71 1.52 -13.44
N THR A 47 5.03 1.53 -13.61
CA THR A 47 5.67 1.51 -14.94
C THR A 47 5.42 0.19 -15.69
N THR A 48 5.35 -0.94 -14.98
CA THR A 48 5.13 -2.25 -15.60
C THR A 48 3.68 -2.52 -15.96
N LEU A 49 2.72 -2.09 -15.12
CA LEU A 49 1.32 -2.48 -15.28
C LEU A 49 0.40 -1.37 -15.81
N PHE A 50 0.71 -0.10 -15.52
CA PHE A 50 -0.20 1.02 -15.82
C PHE A 50 0.34 1.91 -16.93
N ALA A 51 1.65 2.18 -16.92
CA ALA A 51 2.24 3.14 -17.85
C ALA A 51 1.97 2.77 -19.32
N GLY A 52 1.29 3.68 -20.04
CA GLY A 52 0.90 3.53 -21.44
C GLY A 52 -0.16 2.46 -21.72
N ARG A 53 -0.75 1.85 -20.68
CA ARG A 53 -1.73 0.75 -20.80
C ARG A 53 -3.09 1.09 -20.21
N VAL A 54 -3.10 1.96 -19.20
CA VAL A 54 -4.30 2.35 -18.46
C VAL A 54 -4.43 3.87 -18.51
N GLY A 55 -5.58 4.37 -18.95
CA GLY A 55 -5.86 5.81 -18.93
C GLY A 55 -6.13 6.33 -17.51
N ASP A 56 -6.12 7.65 -17.33
CA ASP A 56 -6.20 8.31 -16.02
C ASP A 56 -7.41 7.86 -15.17
N VAL A 57 -8.58 7.67 -15.78
CA VAL A 57 -9.78 7.20 -15.06
C VAL A 57 -9.56 5.81 -14.46
N GLY A 58 -8.95 4.89 -15.23
CA GLY A 58 -8.64 3.56 -14.74
C GLY A 58 -7.59 3.58 -13.63
N LEU A 59 -6.58 4.44 -13.78
CA LEU A 59 -5.55 4.67 -12.77
C LEU A 59 -6.16 5.18 -11.46
N ILE A 60 -7.04 6.19 -11.51
CA ILE A 60 -7.75 6.73 -10.34
C ILE A 60 -8.56 5.63 -9.65
N LEU A 61 -9.39 4.89 -10.41
CA LEU A 61 -10.23 3.83 -9.84
C LEU A 61 -9.38 2.76 -9.14
N PHE A 62 -8.28 2.36 -9.77
CA PHE A 62 -7.36 1.39 -9.20
C PHE A 62 -6.69 1.94 -7.93
N SER A 63 -6.21 3.19 -7.95
CA SER A 63 -5.60 3.84 -6.80
C SER A 63 -6.57 4.01 -5.63
N VAL A 64 -7.85 4.33 -5.89
CA VAL A 64 -8.87 4.41 -4.83
C VAL A 64 -9.10 3.04 -4.19
N ALA A 65 -9.23 1.99 -5.00
CA ALA A 65 -9.38 0.63 -4.49
C ALA A 65 -8.14 0.18 -3.70
N GLY A 66 -6.94 0.47 -4.22
CA GLY A 66 -5.66 0.20 -3.57
C GLY A 66 -5.49 0.94 -2.25
N ALA A 67 -5.87 2.22 -2.19
CA ALA A 67 -5.85 3.01 -0.97
C ALA A 67 -6.79 2.44 0.10
N TYR A 68 -8.03 2.06 -0.27
CA TYR A 68 -8.95 1.41 0.65
C TYR A 68 -8.38 0.09 1.20
N PHE A 69 -7.82 -0.74 0.31
CA PHE A 69 -7.15 -1.99 0.70
C PHE A 69 -5.98 -1.74 1.64
N SER A 70 -5.13 -0.75 1.33
CA SER A 70 -3.98 -0.38 2.15
C SER A 70 -4.39 0.09 3.54
N VAL A 71 -5.37 0.98 3.65
CA VAL A 71 -5.89 1.44 4.96
C VAL A 71 -6.37 0.26 5.81
N ALA A 72 -7.06 -0.71 5.20
CA ALA A 72 -7.51 -1.91 5.90
C ALA A 72 -6.33 -2.76 6.40
N ILE A 73 -5.38 -3.09 5.51
CA ILE A 73 -4.27 -4.00 5.81
C ILE A 73 -3.24 -3.34 6.74
N CYS A 74 -2.85 -2.09 6.49
CA CYS A 74 -1.90 -1.37 7.34
C CYS A 74 -2.48 -1.17 8.74
N GLY A 75 -3.73 -0.73 8.86
CA GLY A 75 -4.37 -0.53 10.17
C GLY A 75 -4.52 -1.82 10.99
N GLU A 76 -4.79 -2.95 10.34
CA GLU A 76 -4.79 -4.25 11.02
C GLU A 76 -3.36 -4.73 11.34
N ALA A 77 -2.38 -4.46 10.47
CA ALA A 77 -0.99 -4.80 10.71
C ALA A 77 -0.42 -4.05 11.92
N GLU A 78 -0.68 -2.74 12.05
CA GLU A 78 -0.33 -1.93 13.23
C GLU A 78 -0.86 -2.57 14.52
N PHE A 79 -2.15 -2.95 14.52
CA PHE A 79 -2.77 -3.59 15.66
C PHE A 79 -2.10 -4.92 16.03
N ARG A 80 -1.78 -5.77 15.04
CA ARG A 80 -1.15 -7.08 15.26
C ARG A 80 0.34 -6.99 15.63
N LEU A 81 1.01 -5.93 15.18
CA LEU A 81 2.40 -5.66 15.50
C LEU A 81 2.55 -4.97 16.86
N GLY A 82 1.47 -4.37 17.39
CA GLY A 82 1.49 -3.65 18.66
C GLY A 82 2.29 -2.35 18.60
N GLU A 83 2.53 -1.82 17.40
CA GLU A 83 3.35 -0.65 17.12
C GLU A 83 2.55 0.27 16.19
N ARG A 84 2.53 1.56 16.53
CA ARG A 84 1.85 2.59 15.73
C ARG A 84 2.80 3.05 14.63
N ASP A 85 2.33 3.02 13.39
CA ASP A 85 3.12 3.38 12.21
C ASP A 85 4.53 2.71 12.14
N PRO A 86 4.61 1.36 12.15
CA PRO A 86 5.88 0.66 12.05
C PRO A 86 6.52 0.94 10.70
N GLY A 87 7.75 1.43 10.66
CA GLY A 87 8.42 1.75 9.38
C GLY A 87 8.57 0.58 8.39
N LYS A 88 8.38 -0.67 8.84
CA LYS A 88 8.34 -1.87 7.97
C LYS A 88 7.03 -2.05 7.20
N VAL A 89 5.95 -1.39 7.62
CA VAL A 89 4.68 -1.33 6.89
C VAL A 89 4.90 -0.31 5.78
N VAL A 90 4.85 -0.77 4.54
CA VAL A 90 5.24 0.04 3.36
C VAL A 90 4.24 -0.04 2.21
N LEU A 91 3.08 -0.64 2.49
CA LEU A 91 2.05 -0.90 1.49
C LEU A 91 1.38 0.40 1.05
N ASP A 92 1.23 1.36 1.95
CA ASP A 92 0.63 2.68 1.67
C ASP A 92 1.51 3.51 0.73
N GLU A 93 2.83 3.53 0.90
CA GLU A 93 3.71 4.18 -0.06
C GLU A 93 3.67 3.49 -1.41
N PHE A 94 3.60 2.15 -1.45
CA PHE A 94 3.51 1.40 -2.69
C PHE A 94 2.21 1.69 -3.47
N VAL A 95 1.05 1.63 -2.80
CA VAL A 95 -0.25 1.84 -3.47
C VAL A 95 -0.49 3.29 -3.86
N ALA A 96 0.19 4.24 -3.21
CA ALA A 96 0.09 5.65 -3.56
C ALA A 96 0.80 5.96 -4.88
N MET A 97 1.85 5.22 -5.24
CA MET A 97 2.70 5.54 -6.41
C MET A 97 1.94 5.70 -7.73
N PRO A 98 1.00 4.81 -8.14
CA PRO A 98 0.26 5.00 -9.38
C PRO A 98 -0.50 6.33 -9.42
N LEU A 99 -1.05 6.79 -8.29
CA LEU A 99 -1.79 8.06 -8.22
C LEU A 99 -0.86 9.27 -8.43
N CYS A 100 0.39 9.19 -7.96
CA CYS A 100 1.38 10.26 -8.13
C CYS A 100 1.74 10.53 -9.60
N PHE A 101 1.48 9.58 -10.51
CA PHE A 101 1.78 9.70 -11.94
C PHE A 101 0.54 9.86 -12.81
N ILE A 102 -0.58 10.29 -12.24
CA ILE A 102 -1.76 10.66 -13.03
C ILE A 102 -1.40 11.74 -14.07
N GLY A 103 -1.85 11.56 -15.32
CA GLY A 103 -1.54 12.46 -16.43
C GLY A 103 -0.15 12.28 -17.04
N TRP A 104 0.69 11.35 -16.54
CA TRP A 104 2.01 11.08 -17.12
C TRP A 104 1.95 10.32 -18.45
N THR A 105 0.92 9.49 -18.64
CA THR A 105 0.84 8.53 -19.76
C THR A 105 -0.09 8.98 -20.88
N GLN A 106 -0.32 10.29 -20.98
CA GLN A 106 -1.12 10.92 -22.05
C GLN A 106 -0.38 10.84 -23.40
#